data_AF-X1ERQ3-F1
#
_entry.id   AF-X1ERQ3-F1
#
_cell.length_a   1.000
_cell.length_b   1.000
_cell.length_c   1.000
_cell.angle_alpha   90.00
_cell.angle_beta   90.00
_cell.angle_gamma   90.00
#
_symmetry.space_group_name_H-M   'P 1'
#
loop_
_entity.id
_entity.type
_entity.pdbx_description
1 polymer ?
#
loop_
_entity_poly.entity_id
_entity_poly.type
_entity_poly.pdbx_seq_one_letter_code
_entity_poly.pdbx_strand_id
1 'polypeptide(L)'
;LILLIIGLIIIAMSLLRPTDTRSRQVSTKAGYGILLILVVFLAVYSFTHYKLPEGSPYTILVDLILITLAFTGAVGYGIFRWIYRGVEDQVAVAMKESQSFSRAQVEINLGFWYFEQYKAENKKKKEDPKTDGKPVNNDVMYYLNHAIERTEKALEFMKELDEKKYEKFLCVYRNNLAFYLAERQRQGKALPGDKELAKSYADYIQKRIRKYPSYRGEFVDTCDFIDKQFPNNNG
;
A
#
# COMPACT_ATOMS: atom_id res chain seq x y z
N LEU A 1 -10.83 5.23 -48.06
CA LEU A 1 -11.51 4.02 -47.53
C LEU A 1 -10.54 2.95 -47.01
N ILE A 2 -9.63 2.42 -47.84
CA ILE A 2 -8.70 1.33 -47.46
C ILE A 2 -7.83 1.67 -46.23
N LEU A 3 -7.25 2.87 -46.16
CA LEU A 3 -6.45 3.32 -45.01
C LEU A 3 -7.27 3.44 -43.70
N LEU A 4 -8.56 3.75 -43.81
CA LEU A 4 -9.48 3.90 -42.67
C LEU A 4 -9.89 2.53 -42.12
N ILE A 5 -10.09 1.56 -43.02
CA ILE A 5 -10.29 0.14 -42.67
C ILE A 5 -9.04 -0.43 -41.99
N ILE A 6 -7.84 -0.14 -42.52
CA ILE A 6 -6.57 -0.56 -41.91
C ILE A 6 -6.41 0.05 -40.51
N GLY A 7 -6.75 1.33 -40.32
CA GLY A 7 -6.72 1.99 -39.01
C GLY A 7 -7.65 1.34 -37.99
N LEU A 8 -8.88 0.99 -38.39
CA LEU A 8 -9.85 0.28 -37.55
C LEU A 8 -9.39 -1.13 -37.18
N ILE A 9 -8.77 -1.85 -38.12
CA ILE A 9 -8.21 -3.18 -37.88
C ILE A 9 -7.05 -3.11 -36.88
N ILE A 10 -6.17 -2.11 -36.98
CA ILE A 10 -5.05 -1.92 -36.03
C ILE A 10 -5.59 -1.60 -34.62
N ILE A 11 -6.62 -0.77 -34.51
CA ILE A 11 -7.28 -0.46 -33.23
C ILE A 11 -7.92 -1.72 -32.64
N ALA A 12 -8.65 -2.50 -33.44
CA ALA A 12 -9.26 -3.75 -33.01
C ALA A 12 -8.22 -4.80 -32.56
N MET A 13 -7.11 -4.95 -33.29
CA MET A 13 -6.01 -5.85 -32.90
C MET A 13 -5.28 -5.38 -31.63
N SER A 14 -5.17 -4.07 -31.39
CA SER A 14 -4.55 -3.54 -30.17
C SER A 14 -5.37 -3.84 -28.90
N LEU A 15 -6.69 -4.02 -29.05
CA LEU A 15 -7.63 -4.34 -27.97
C LEU A 15 -7.76 -5.86 -27.69
N LEU A 16 -7.42 -6.69 -28.68
CA LEU A 16 -7.41 -8.15 -28.56
C LEU A 16 -6.14 -8.71 -27.91
N ARG A 17 -5.11 -7.88 -27.66
CA ARG A 17 -3.93 -8.33 -26.90
C ARG A 17 -4.34 -8.67 -25.46
N PRO A 18 -3.99 -9.87 -24.97
CA PRO A 18 -4.40 -10.30 -23.65
C PRO A 18 -3.59 -9.54 -22.60
N THR A 19 -4.24 -8.60 -21.93
CA THR A 19 -3.83 -8.13 -20.60
C THR A 19 -4.77 -8.71 -19.55
N ASP A 20 -4.26 -8.75 -18.33
CA ASP A 20 -4.73 -9.48 -17.15
C ASP A 20 -6.26 -9.56 -16.95
N THR A 21 -6.72 -10.59 -16.26
CA THR A 21 -8.15 -10.98 -16.12
C THR A 21 -9.10 -9.85 -15.68
N ARG A 22 -8.62 -8.84 -14.94
CA ARG A 22 -9.39 -7.66 -14.54
C ARG A 22 -9.52 -6.61 -15.66
N SER A 23 -8.57 -6.53 -16.58
CA SER A 23 -8.62 -5.67 -17.77
C SER A 23 -9.58 -6.21 -18.84
N ARG A 24 -10.01 -7.48 -18.76
CA ARG A 24 -10.98 -8.07 -19.70
C ARG A 24 -12.36 -7.41 -19.64
N GLN A 25 -12.86 -7.06 -18.45
CA GLN A 25 -14.19 -6.42 -18.32
C GLN A 25 -14.21 -4.97 -18.83
N VAL A 26 -13.10 -4.25 -18.69
CA VAL A 26 -12.97 -2.88 -19.21
C VAL A 26 -12.75 -2.91 -20.72
N SER A 27 -11.95 -3.88 -21.22
CA SER A 27 -11.71 -4.10 -22.65
C SER A 27 -13.00 -4.49 -23.39
N THR A 28 -13.86 -5.33 -22.82
CA THR A 28 -15.14 -5.69 -23.46
C THR A 28 -16.09 -4.50 -23.56
N LYS A 29 -16.19 -3.65 -22.52
CA LYS A 29 -17.01 -2.42 -22.58
C LYS A 29 -16.49 -1.42 -23.61
N ALA A 30 -15.17 -1.25 -23.72
CA ALA A 30 -14.55 -0.42 -24.75
C ALA A 30 -14.77 -0.99 -26.16
N GLY A 31 -14.72 -2.32 -26.31
CA GLY A 31 -15.02 -3.03 -27.55
C GLY A 31 -16.44 -2.79 -28.05
N TYR A 32 -17.44 -2.84 -27.15
CA TYR A 32 -18.83 -2.53 -27.51
C TYR A 32 -19.00 -1.07 -27.95
N GLY A 33 -18.30 -0.12 -27.31
CA GLY A 33 -18.32 1.29 -27.70
C GLY A 33 -17.78 1.51 -29.12
N ILE A 34 -16.66 0.87 -29.46
CA ILE A 34 -16.06 0.97 -30.80
C ILE A 34 -16.93 0.27 -31.85
N LEU A 35 -17.51 -0.89 -31.53
CA LEU A 35 -18.43 -1.59 -32.42
C LEU A 35 -19.67 -0.74 -32.72
N LEU A 36 -20.21 -0.04 -31.72
CA LEU A 36 -21.35 0.86 -31.89
C LEU A 36 -20.99 2.09 -32.74
N ILE A 37 -19.82 2.69 -32.53
CA ILE A 37 -19.31 3.78 -33.40
C ILE A 37 -19.14 3.28 -34.85
N LEU A 38 -18.63 2.08 -35.04
CA LEU A 38 -18.45 1.47 -36.37
C LEU A 38 -19.78 1.21 -37.07
N VAL A 39 -20.78 0.70 -36.34
CA VAL A 39 -22.14 0.48 -36.86
C VAL A 39 -22.81 1.81 -37.24
N VAL A 40 -22.70 2.83 -36.40
CA VAL A 40 -23.23 4.18 -36.70
C VAL A 40 -22.51 4.77 -37.92
N PHE A 41 -21.19 4.61 -38.01
CA PHE A 41 -20.40 5.07 -39.16
C PHE A 41 -20.80 4.35 -40.45
N LEU A 42 -20.95 3.02 -40.43
CA LEU A 42 -21.39 2.24 -41.59
C LEU A 42 -22.81 2.60 -42.02
N ALA A 43 -23.71 2.87 -41.06
CA ALA A 43 -25.08 3.30 -41.35
C ALA A 43 -25.11 4.68 -42.02
N VAL A 44 -24.36 5.65 -41.50
CA VAL A 44 -24.23 6.99 -42.09
C VAL A 44 -23.59 6.91 -43.47
N TYR A 45 -22.49 6.17 -43.61
CA TYR A 45 -21.79 5.96 -44.88
C TYR A 45 -22.71 5.33 -45.93
N SER A 46 -23.43 4.27 -45.57
CA SER A 46 -24.40 3.61 -46.45
C SER A 46 -25.50 4.58 -46.89
N PHE A 47 -26.03 5.40 -45.98
CA PHE A 47 -27.05 6.38 -46.31
C PHE A 47 -26.54 7.51 -47.24
N THR A 48 -25.30 7.96 -47.05
CA THR A 48 -24.69 9.02 -47.89
C THR A 48 -24.23 8.51 -49.25
N HIS A 49 -23.70 7.29 -49.35
CA HIS A 49 -23.17 6.77 -50.62
C HIS A 49 -24.24 6.18 -51.52
N TYR A 50 -25.37 5.73 -50.98
CA TYR A 50 -26.46 5.16 -51.79
C TYR A 50 -27.28 6.21 -52.56
N LYS A 51 -27.03 7.52 -52.37
CA LYS A 51 -27.84 8.59 -52.97
C LYS A 51 -27.10 9.71 -53.68
N LEU A 52 -25.76 9.71 -53.69
CA LEU A 52 -25.01 10.79 -54.34
C LEU A 52 -24.52 10.33 -55.73
N PRO A 53 -25.05 10.89 -56.83
CA PRO A 53 -24.51 10.63 -58.16
C PRO A 53 -23.05 11.11 -58.23
N GLU A 54 -22.21 10.35 -58.93
CA GLU A 54 -20.81 10.72 -59.20
C GLU A 54 -20.74 12.14 -59.76
N GLY A 55 -20.05 13.05 -59.05
CA GLY A 55 -19.90 14.46 -59.43
C GLY A 55 -20.75 15.48 -58.66
N SER A 56 -21.53 15.07 -57.64
CA SER A 56 -22.25 16.06 -56.82
C SER A 56 -21.28 16.92 -55.99
N PRO A 57 -21.53 18.23 -55.82
CA PRO A 57 -20.65 19.14 -55.05
C PRO A 57 -20.60 18.82 -53.54
N TYR A 58 -21.43 17.89 -53.05
CA TYR A 58 -21.56 17.56 -51.63
C TYR A 58 -20.63 16.44 -51.15
N THR A 59 -19.90 15.77 -52.05
CA THR A 59 -18.95 14.70 -51.69
C THR A 59 -17.82 15.22 -50.78
N ILE A 60 -17.30 16.41 -51.10
CA ILE A 60 -16.27 17.10 -50.30
C ILE A 60 -16.78 17.39 -48.89
N LEU A 61 -18.06 17.80 -48.76
CA LEU A 61 -18.68 18.09 -47.46
C LEU A 61 -18.80 16.83 -46.61
N VAL A 62 -19.21 15.72 -47.21
CA VAL A 62 -19.32 14.41 -46.51
C VAL A 62 -17.95 13.95 -46.02
N ASP A 63 -16.92 14.00 -46.87
CA ASP A 63 -15.56 13.62 -46.48
C ASP A 63 -15.03 14.49 -45.33
N LEU A 64 -15.30 15.80 -45.36
CA LEU A 64 -14.90 16.73 -44.32
C LEU A 64 -15.61 16.45 -42.98
N ILE A 65 -16.89 16.08 -43.01
CA ILE A 65 -17.63 15.61 -41.83
C ILE A 65 -17.02 14.31 -41.27
N LEU A 66 -16.71 13.34 -42.13
CA LEU A 66 -16.12 12.06 -41.70
C LEU A 66 -14.72 12.25 -41.11
N ILE A 67 -13.89 13.11 -41.70
CA ILE A 67 -12.56 13.46 -41.17
C ILE A 67 -12.71 14.14 -39.81
N THR A 68 -13.66 15.07 -39.67
CA THR A 68 -13.90 15.78 -38.41
C THR A 68 -14.38 14.83 -37.31
N LEU A 69 -15.27 13.89 -37.64
CA LEU A 69 -15.73 12.85 -36.71
C LEU A 69 -14.58 11.91 -36.30
N ALA A 70 -13.76 11.47 -37.25
CA ALA A 70 -12.61 10.62 -36.98
C ALA A 70 -11.58 11.33 -36.09
N PHE A 71 -11.30 12.60 -36.36
CA PHE A 71 -10.39 13.42 -35.56
C PHE A 71 -10.94 13.64 -34.15
N THR A 72 -12.23 13.95 -34.02
CA THR A 72 -12.90 14.12 -32.72
C THR A 72 -12.86 12.82 -31.90
N GLY A 73 -13.08 11.67 -32.53
CA GLY A 73 -12.95 10.37 -31.89
C GLY A 73 -11.53 10.07 -31.42
N ALA A 74 -10.52 10.37 -32.24
CA ALA A 74 -9.11 10.17 -31.89
C ALA A 74 -8.66 11.07 -30.72
N VAL A 75 -9.02 12.36 -30.75
CA VAL A 75 -8.74 13.32 -29.67
C VAL A 75 -9.47 12.90 -28.39
N GLY A 76 -10.75 12.54 -28.48
CA GLY A 76 -11.54 12.07 -27.34
C GLY A 76 -10.94 10.83 -26.69
N TYR A 77 -10.51 9.85 -27.49
CA TYR A 77 -9.81 8.65 -26.99
C TYR A 77 -8.46 9.00 -26.35
N GLY A 78 -7.69 9.92 -26.94
CA GLY A 78 -6.42 10.39 -26.39
C GLY A 78 -6.59 11.03 -25.00
N ILE A 79 -7.57 11.93 -24.86
CA ILE A 79 -7.90 12.59 -23.58
C ILE A 79 -8.38 11.56 -22.56
N PHE A 80 -9.30 10.67 -22.94
CA PHE A 80 -9.79 9.61 -22.06
C PHE A 80 -8.64 8.73 -21.54
N ARG A 81 -7.74 8.29 -22.43
CA ARG A 81 -6.60 7.44 -22.07
C ARG A 81 -5.60 8.16 -21.17
N TRP A 82 -5.39 9.47 -21.37
CA TRP A 82 -4.54 10.29 -20.52
C TRP A 82 -5.12 10.42 -19.11
N ILE A 83 -6.42 10.72 -18.98
CA ILE A 83 -7.12 10.80 -17.70
C ILE A 83 -7.11 9.44 -16.99
N TYR A 84 -7.43 8.36 -17.72
CA TYR A 84 -7.49 7.01 -17.16
C TYR A 84 -6.15 6.58 -16.56
N ARG A 85 -5.04 6.82 -17.27
CA ARG A 85 -3.68 6.53 -16.75
C ARG A 85 -3.38 7.31 -15.48
N GLY A 86 -3.70 8.61 -15.46
CA GLY A 86 -3.49 9.43 -14.26
C GLY A 86 -4.26 8.92 -13.04
N VAL A 87 -5.50 8.46 -13.24
CA VAL A 87 -6.31 7.86 -12.17
C VAL A 87 -5.75 6.49 -11.75
N GLU A 88 -5.36 5.64 -12.70
CA GLU A 88 -4.79 4.32 -12.43
C GLU A 88 -3.51 4.41 -11.60
N ASP A 89 -2.62 5.35 -11.94
CA ASP A 89 -1.37 5.56 -11.21
C ASP A 89 -1.64 6.02 -9.76
N GLN A 90 -2.57 6.97 -9.56
CA GLN A 90 -2.94 7.42 -8.22
C GLN A 90 -3.58 6.31 -7.38
N VAL A 91 -4.47 5.51 -7.99
CA VAL A 91 -5.09 4.36 -7.33
C VAL A 91 -4.04 3.31 -6.97
N ALA A 92 -3.07 3.05 -7.85
CA ALA A 92 -2.00 2.10 -7.59
C ALA A 92 -1.13 2.52 -6.38
N VAL A 93 -0.76 3.81 -6.29
CA VAL A 93 -0.02 4.35 -5.15
C VAL A 93 -0.83 4.24 -3.85
N ALA A 94 -2.10 4.68 -3.88
CA ALA A 94 -2.97 4.60 -2.71
C ALA A 94 -3.23 3.16 -2.26
N MET A 95 -3.37 2.22 -3.21
CA MET A 95 -3.57 0.81 -2.94
C MET A 95 -2.31 0.18 -2.33
N LYS A 96 -1.12 0.53 -2.85
CA LYS A 96 0.15 0.08 -2.27
C LYS A 96 0.31 0.59 -0.83
N GLU A 97 0.07 1.88 -0.61
CA GLU A 97 0.13 2.50 0.72
C GLU A 97 -0.86 1.83 1.69
N SER A 98 -2.11 1.62 1.27
CA SER A 98 -3.13 0.94 2.08
C SER A 98 -2.78 -0.52 2.37
N GLN A 99 -2.16 -1.22 1.43
CA GLN A 99 -1.73 -2.60 1.60
C GLN A 99 -0.58 -2.70 2.60
N SER A 100 0.43 -1.83 2.48
CA SER A 100 1.58 -1.79 3.39
C SER A 100 1.17 -1.39 4.81
N PHE A 101 0.23 -0.44 4.95
CA PHE A 101 -0.37 -0.10 6.24
C PHE A 101 -1.11 -1.29 6.87
N SER A 102 -1.96 -1.98 6.10
CA SER A 102 -2.69 -3.15 6.59
C SER A 102 -1.75 -4.28 7.02
N ARG A 103 -0.69 -4.54 6.23
CA ARG A 103 0.32 -5.56 6.56
C ARG A 103 1.09 -5.21 7.82
N ALA A 104 1.51 -3.96 7.97
CA ALA A 104 2.13 -3.48 9.20
C ALA A 104 1.20 -3.73 10.40
N GLN A 105 -0.06 -3.29 10.33
CA GLN A 105 -1.04 -3.46 11.42
C GLN A 105 -1.21 -4.92 11.84
N VAL A 106 -1.25 -5.86 10.89
CA VAL A 106 -1.38 -7.29 11.19
C VAL A 106 -0.17 -7.80 11.95
N GLU A 107 1.05 -7.55 11.46
CA GLU A 107 2.29 -8.02 12.10
C GLU A 107 2.45 -7.43 13.51
N ILE A 108 2.04 -6.17 13.69
CA ILE A 108 1.99 -5.52 15.00
C ILE A 108 1.03 -6.21 15.96
N ASN A 109 -0.19 -6.50 15.51
CA ASN A 109 -1.20 -7.09 16.37
C ASN A 109 -0.76 -8.50 16.77
N LEU A 110 -0.09 -9.23 15.87
CA LEU A 110 0.57 -10.49 16.19
C LEU A 110 1.69 -10.28 17.21
N GLY A 111 2.53 -9.26 17.05
CA GLY A 111 3.59 -8.92 18.01
C GLY A 111 3.05 -8.66 19.41
N PHE A 112 1.99 -7.85 19.50
CA PHE A 112 1.28 -7.59 20.77
C PHE A 112 0.69 -8.87 21.37
N TRP A 113 0.04 -9.71 20.56
CA TRP A 113 -0.51 -10.98 21.03
C TRP A 113 0.58 -11.89 21.62
N TYR A 114 1.71 -12.04 20.93
CA TYR A 114 2.86 -12.79 21.44
C TYR A 114 3.40 -12.20 22.74
N PHE A 115 3.45 -10.88 22.87
CA PHE A 115 3.90 -10.23 24.10
C PHE A 115 2.95 -10.45 25.28
N GLU A 116 1.64 -10.45 25.05
CA GLU A 116 0.66 -10.77 26.09
C GLU A 116 0.77 -12.25 26.52
N GLN A 117 1.05 -13.18 25.60
CA GLN A 117 1.37 -14.57 25.96
C GLN A 117 2.65 -14.66 26.79
N TYR A 118 3.70 -13.91 26.42
CA TYR A 118 4.92 -13.80 27.22
C TYR A 118 4.62 -13.32 28.65
N LYS A 119 3.82 -12.27 28.82
CA LYS A 119 3.41 -11.76 30.14
C LYS A 119 2.65 -12.81 30.94
N ALA A 120 1.67 -13.48 30.33
CA ALA A 120 0.85 -14.48 30.99
C ALA A 120 1.70 -15.67 31.48
N GLU A 121 2.57 -16.20 30.63
CA GLU A 121 3.44 -17.33 30.98
C GLU A 121 4.53 -16.93 32.00
N ASN A 122 5.06 -15.70 31.91
CA ASN A 122 6.02 -15.20 32.89
C ASN A 122 5.38 -14.98 34.27
N LYS A 123 4.11 -14.54 34.31
CA LYS A 123 3.35 -14.38 35.56
C LYS A 123 3.11 -15.73 36.24
N LYS A 124 2.62 -16.74 35.51
CA LYS A 124 2.37 -18.09 36.04
C LYS A 124 3.62 -18.69 36.72
N LYS A 125 4.81 -18.46 36.15
CA LYS A 125 6.07 -18.99 36.72
C LYS A 125 6.52 -18.27 37.99
N LYS A 126 6.25 -16.97 38.12
CA LYS A 126 6.55 -16.22 39.34
C LYS A 126 5.65 -16.64 40.51
N GLU A 127 4.45 -17.13 40.20
CA GLU A 127 3.49 -17.63 41.19
C GLU A 127 3.74 -19.09 41.60
N ASP A 128 4.60 -19.83 40.88
CA ASP A 128 5.03 -21.17 41.27
C ASP A 128 6.21 -21.09 42.26
N PRO A 129 6.03 -21.51 43.54
CA PRO A 129 7.04 -21.42 44.58
C PRO A 129 8.30 -22.26 44.30
N LYS A 130 8.29 -23.15 43.29
CA LYS A 130 9.48 -23.94 42.88
C LYS A 130 10.39 -23.22 41.88
N THR A 131 9.95 -22.11 41.31
CA THR A 131 10.67 -21.36 40.26
C THR A 131 11.10 -19.95 40.66
N ASP A 132 10.84 -19.55 41.90
CA ASP A 132 11.20 -18.22 42.39
C ASP A 132 12.72 -17.98 42.28
N GLY A 133 13.09 -16.88 41.61
CA GLY A 133 14.49 -16.49 41.37
C GLY A 133 15.23 -17.11 40.18
N LYS A 134 14.62 -18.00 39.38
CA LYS A 134 15.29 -18.57 38.18
C LYS A 134 15.00 -17.78 36.90
N PRO A 135 15.99 -17.57 36.01
CA PRO A 135 15.78 -16.87 34.74
C PRO A 135 14.74 -17.59 33.88
N VAL A 136 13.99 -16.79 33.12
CA VAL A 136 12.93 -17.27 32.23
C VAL A 136 13.50 -18.30 31.24
N ASN A 137 12.97 -19.53 31.30
CA ASN A 137 13.27 -20.62 30.35
C ASN A 137 13.12 -20.12 28.90
N ASN A 138 13.97 -20.61 28.01
CA ASN A 138 13.90 -20.45 26.55
C ASN A 138 12.47 -20.54 25.98
N ASP A 139 11.60 -21.40 26.51
CA ASP A 139 10.21 -21.56 26.05
C ASP A 139 9.35 -20.32 26.23
N VAL A 140 9.58 -19.52 27.29
CA VAL A 140 8.82 -18.27 27.50
C VAL A 140 9.48 -17.13 26.72
N MET A 141 10.80 -17.16 26.57
CA MET A 141 11.53 -16.22 25.71
C MET A 141 11.17 -16.37 24.23
N TYR A 142 10.71 -17.55 23.79
CA TYR A 142 10.13 -17.77 22.46
C TYR A 142 9.09 -16.70 22.11
N TYR A 143 8.16 -16.43 23.04
CA TYR A 143 7.09 -15.46 22.83
C TYR A 143 7.61 -14.02 22.76
N LEU A 144 8.56 -13.63 23.62
CA LEU A 144 9.16 -12.30 23.57
C LEU A 144 9.95 -12.09 22.26
N ASN A 145 10.73 -13.08 21.84
CA ASN A 145 11.47 -13.00 20.59
C ASN A 145 10.55 -12.92 19.37
N HIS A 146 9.43 -13.66 19.36
CA HIS A 146 8.43 -13.54 18.30
C HIS A 146 7.71 -12.18 18.33
N ALA A 147 7.46 -11.61 19.52
CA ALA A 147 6.92 -10.27 19.62
C ALA A 147 7.85 -9.22 18.98
N ILE A 148 9.16 -9.33 19.23
CA ILE A 148 10.19 -8.48 18.63
C ILE A 148 10.24 -8.68 17.12
N GLU A 149 10.40 -9.91 16.64
CA GLU A 149 10.51 -10.24 15.21
C GLU A 149 9.31 -9.72 14.40
N ARG A 150 8.09 -9.93 14.93
CA ARG A 150 6.86 -9.47 14.28
C ARG A 150 6.79 -7.94 14.21
N THR A 151 7.21 -7.27 15.28
CA THR A 151 7.22 -5.80 15.34
C THR A 151 8.32 -5.21 14.44
N GLU A 152 9.47 -5.89 14.30
CA GLU A 152 10.53 -5.50 13.35
C GLU A 152 10.07 -5.67 11.90
N LYS A 153 9.42 -6.79 11.58
CA LYS A 153 8.86 -7.03 10.24
C LYS A 153 7.80 -5.99 9.86
N ALA A 154 7.01 -5.53 10.83
CA ALA A 154 6.10 -4.43 10.60
C ALA A 154 6.81 -3.13 10.19
N LEU A 155 8.01 -2.85 10.72
CA LEU A 155 8.81 -1.67 10.33
C LEU A 155 9.28 -1.74 8.89
N GLU A 156 9.47 -2.93 8.32
CA GLU A 156 9.79 -3.08 6.91
C GLU A 156 8.66 -2.56 6.02
N PHE A 157 7.41 -2.90 6.34
CA PHE A 157 6.24 -2.38 5.62
C PHE A 157 6.04 -0.88 5.85
N MET A 158 6.37 -0.37 7.04
CA MET A 158 6.23 1.04 7.35
C MET A 158 7.22 1.95 6.61
N LYS A 159 8.35 1.43 6.11
CA LYS A 159 9.28 2.20 5.24
C LYS A 159 8.63 2.68 3.95
N GLU A 160 7.56 2.02 3.51
CA GLU A 160 6.81 2.40 2.31
C GLU A 160 5.71 3.43 2.57
N LEU A 161 5.50 3.83 3.83
CA LEU A 161 4.47 4.78 4.24
C LEU A 161 5.05 6.19 4.41
N ASP A 162 4.23 7.21 4.14
CA ASP A 162 4.60 8.58 4.48
C ASP A 162 4.65 8.76 6.01
N GLU A 163 5.86 8.92 6.54
CA GLU A 163 6.10 9.11 7.98
C GLU A 163 5.30 10.29 8.55
N LYS A 164 5.08 11.37 7.79
CA LYS A 164 4.31 12.52 8.31
C LYS A 164 2.83 12.16 8.49
N LYS A 165 2.26 11.44 7.52
CA LYS A 165 0.86 11.00 7.53
C LYS A 165 0.62 9.94 8.60
N TYR A 166 1.57 9.04 8.82
CA TYR A 166 1.46 7.92 9.77
C TYR A 166 2.33 8.08 11.02
N GLU A 167 2.74 9.29 11.39
CA GLU A 167 3.70 9.50 12.49
C GLU A 167 3.19 8.94 13.83
N LYS A 168 1.91 9.15 14.14
CA LYS A 168 1.28 8.61 15.35
C LYS A 168 1.44 7.09 15.40
N PHE A 169 1.20 6.44 14.27
CA PHE A 169 1.30 5.00 14.09
C PHE A 169 2.73 4.53 14.37
N LEU A 170 3.72 5.17 13.72
CA LEU A 170 5.14 4.92 13.92
C LEU A 170 5.60 5.10 15.37
N CYS A 171 5.08 6.12 16.09
CA CYS A 171 5.41 6.33 17.50
C CYS A 171 4.99 5.14 18.36
N VAL A 172 3.77 4.62 18.17
CA VAL A 172 3.27 3.46 18.93
C VAL A 172 4.15 2.23 18.69
N TYR A 173 4.66 2.01 17.48
CA TYR A 173 5.49 0.84 17.21
C TYR A 173 6.89 0.93 17.70
N ARG A 174 7.51 2.09 17.51
CA ARG A 174 8.82 2.34 18.10
C ARG A 174 8.73 2.22 19.61
N ASN A 175 7.62 2.65 20.22
CA ASN A 175 7.37 2.45 21.64
C ASN A 175 7.32 0.97 22.02
N ASN A 176 6.45 0.19 21.37
CA ASN A 176 6.30 -1.23 21.69
C ASN A 176 7.60 -2.01 21.46
N LEU A 177 8.29 -1.78 20.34
CA LEU A 177 9.54 -2.46 20.05
C LEU A 177 10.63 -2.07 21.06
N ALA A 178 10.78 -0.79 21.38
CA ALA A 178 11.75 -0.35 22.37
C ALA A 178 11.47 -0.93 23.76
N PHE A 179 10.19 -1.04 24.14
CA PHE A 179 9.77 -1.74 25.35
C PHE A 179 10.17 -3.22 25.31
N TYR A 180 9.90 -3.93 24.21
CA TYR A 180 10.22 -5.37 24.09
C TYR A 180 11.73 -5.63 24.12
N LEU A 181 12.53 -4.76 23.51
CA LEU A 181 14.00 -4.82 23.56
C LEU A 181 14.52 -4.59 24.99
N ALA A 182 13.98 -3.59 25.70
CA ALA A 182 14.30 -3.37 27.11
C ALA A 182 13.86 -4.55 27.98
N GLU A 183 12.71 -5.15 27.69
CA GLU A 183 12.24 -6.35 28.38
C GLU A 183 13.19 -7.53 28.16
N ARG A 184 13.70 -7.71 26.94
CA ARG A 184 14.70 -8.74 26.64
C ARG A 184 16.00 -8.53 27.41
N GLN A 185 16.44 -7.28 27.56
CA GLN A 185 17.56 -6.91 28.46
C GLN A 185 17.26 -7.20 29.92
N ARG A 186 16.04 -6.91 30.41
CA ARG A 186 15.62 -7.23 31.79
C ARG A 186 15.77 -8.72 32.11
N GLN A 187 15.58 -9.58 31.10
CA GLN A 187 15.79 -11.03 31.23
C GLN A 187 17.25 -11.47 31.09
N GLY A 188 18.19 -10.54 30.91
CA GLY A 188 19.62 -10.82 30.72
C GLY A 188 19.94 -11.47 29.37
N LYS A 189 19.07 -11.30 28.36
CA LYS A 189 19.20 -11.93 27.03
C LYS A 189 19.23 -10.92 25.88
N ALA A 190 19.68 -9.69 26.12
CA ALA A 190 19.81 -8.71 25.04
C ALA A 190 20.80 -9.19 23.97
N LEU A 191 20.47 -8.85 22.73
CA LEU A 191 21.33 -9.07 21.58
C LEU A 191 22.20 -7.83 21.32
N PRO A 192 23.33 -7.97 20.62
CA PRO A 192 24.11 -6.83 20.14
C PRO A 192 23.23 -5.88 19.33
N GLY A 193 23.23 -4.59 19.68
CA GLY A 193 22.43 -3.55 19.00
C GLY A 193 21.09 -3.23 19.67
N ASP A 194 20.60 -4.05 20.61
CA ASP A 194 19.31 -3.82 21.29
C ASP A 194 19.27 -2.49 22.02
N LYS A 195 20.38 -2.17 22.71
CA LYS A 195 20.53 -0.96 23.49
C LYS A 195 20.45 0.28 22.60
N GLU A 196 21.23 0.30 21.52
CA GLU A 196 21.30 1.41 20.58
C GLU A 196 19.95 1.62 19.89
N LEU A 197 19.30 0.52 19.49
CA LEU A 197 18.01 0.56 18.83
C LEU A 197 16.89 1.03 19.77
N ALA A 198 16.82 0.49 20.99
CA ALA A 198 15.84 0.89 21.99
C ALA A 198 15.99 2.37 22.37
N LYS A 199 17.22 2.86 22.55
CA LYS A 199 17.49 4.28 22.84
C LYS A 199 17.13 5.20 21.69
N SER A 200 17.48 4.82 20.46
CA SER A 200 17.10 5.59 19.26
C SER A 200 15.58 5.76 19.16
N TYR A 201 14.82 4.71 19.49
CA TYR A 201 13.37 4.78 19.55
C TYR A 201 12.84 5.57 20.74
N ALA A 202 13.43 5.44 21.93
CA ALA A 202 13.10 6.28 23.08
C ALA A 202 13.26 7.78 22.76
N ASP A 203 14.40 8.16 22.19
CA ASP A 203 14.70 9.53 21.77
C ASP A 203 13.68 10.04 20.73
N TYR A 204 13.31 9.18 19.78
CA TYR A 204 12.31 9.49 18.78
C TYR A 204 10.93 9.77 19.39
N ILE A 205 10.52 8.94 20.36
CA ILE A 205 9.24 9.06 21.07
C ILE A 205 9.24 10.29 21.97
N GLN A 206 10.31 10.51 22.74
CA GLN A 206 10.43 11.60 23.69
C GLN A 206 10.21 12.97 23.03
N LYS A 207 10.77 13.16 21.82
CA LYS A 207 10.56 14.35 20.99
C LYS A 207 9.11 14.57 20.55
N ARG A 208 8.26 13.53 20.62
CA ARG A 208 6.87 13.53 20.13
C ARG A 208 5.83 13.32 21.23
N ILE A 209 6.21 13.06 22.47
CA ILE A 209 5.29 12.84 23.61
C ILE A 209 4.23 13.94 23.71
N ARG A 210 4.64 15.21 23.59
CA ARG A 210 3.73 16.36 23.71
C ARG A 210 2.69 16.43 22.58
N LYS A 211 3.00 15.85 21.40
CA LYS A 211 2.12 15.85 20.23
C LYS A 211 0.97 14.85 20.36
N TYR A 212 1.13 13.78 21.17
CA TYR A 212 0.14 12.71 21.32
C TYR A 212 -0.25 12.49 22.80
N PRO A 213 -1.04 13.41 23.40
CA PRO A 213 -1.35 13.37 24.83
C PRO A 213 -1.99 12.07 25.32
N SER A 214 -2.80 11.40 24.49
CA SER A 214 -3.46 10.14 24.84
C SER A 214 -2.50 8.97 25.10
N TYR A 215 -1.26 9.04 24.60
CA TYR A 215 -0.22 8.02 24.79
C TYR A 215 0.89 8.46 25.73
N ARG A 216 0.77 9.67 26.31
CA ARG A 216 1.86 10.28 27.09
C ARG A 216 2.32 9.39 28.24
N GLY A 217 1.39 8.80 28.99
CA GLY A 217 1.75 7.90 30.10
C GLY A 217 2.58 6.72 29.62
N GLU A 218 2.05 5.97 28.65
CA GLU A 218 2.70 4.79 28.09
C GLU A 218 4.07 5.09 27.46
N PHE A 219 4.22 6.24 26.81
CA PHE A 219 5.47 6.69 26.23
C PHE A 219 6.51 7.07 27.30
N VAL A 220 6.11 7.79 28.34
CA VAL A 220 7.00 8.12 29.47
C VAL A 220 7.45 6.84 30.17
N ASP A 221 6.50 5.95 30.49
CA ASP A 221 6.79 4.67 31.13
C ASP A 221 7.80 3.84 30.34
N THR A 222 7.68 3.84 29.02
CA THR A 222 8.61 3.13 28.13
C THR A 222 9.99 3.77 28.12
N CYS A 223 10.09 5.10 28.00
CA CYS A 223 11.36 5.81 28.08
C CYS A 223 12.08 5.56 29.42
N ASP A 224 11.36 5.70 30.54
CA ASP A 224 11.91 5.47 31.88
C ASP A 224 12.35 4.00 32.07
N PHE A 225 11.58 3.07 31.51
CA PHE A 225 11.93 1.65 31.55
C PHE A 225 13.22 1.36 30.76
N ILE A 226 13.38 1.96 29.59
CA ILE A 226 14.59 1.83 28.75
C ILE A 226 15.81 2.39 29.49
N ASP A 227 15.71 3.58 30.08
CA ASP A 227 16.81 4.18 30.85
C ASP A 227 17.23 3.31 32.04
N LYS A 228 16.26 2.66 32.69
CA LYS A 228 16.52 1.70 33.77
C LYS A 228 17.22 0.43 33.29
N GLN A 229 16.83 -0.12 32.13
CA GLN A 229 17.44 -1.37 31.62
C GLN A 229 18.79 -1.13 30.92
N PHE A 230 18.99 0.06 30.36
CA PHE A 230 20.19 0.43 29.63
C PHE A 230 20.83 1.72 30.18
N PRO A 231 21.35 1.70 31.41
CA PRO A 231 21.93 2.90 32.01
C PRO A 231 23.06 3.48 31.14
N ASN A 232 23.16 4.81 31.10
CA ASN A 232 24.27 5.53 30.50
C ASN A 232 25.51 5.36 31.38
N ASN A 233 26.14 4.19 31.32
CA ASN A 233 27.49 4.02 31.84
C ASN A 233 28.45 4.71 30.86
N ASN A 234 28.52 6.04 30.93
CA ASN A 234 29.69 6.78 30.49
C ASN A 234 30.74 6.60 31.60
N GLY A 235 31.38 5.43 31.62
CA GLY A 235 32.59 5.14 32.38
C GLY A 235 33.77 5.18 31.44
#